data_AF-A0A838FI16-F1
#
_entry.id   AF-A0A838FI16-F1
#
_cell.length_a   1.000
_cell.length_b   1.000
_cell.length_c   1.000
_cell.angle_alpha   90.00
_cell.angle_beta   90.00
_cell.angle_gamma   90.00
#
_symmetry.space_group_name_H-M   'P 1'
#
loop_
_entity.id
_entity.type
_entity.pdbx_description
1 polymer ?
#
loop_
_entity_poly.entity_id
_entity_poly.type
_entity_poly.pdbx_seq_one_letter_code
_entity_poly.pdbx_strand_id
1 'polypeptide(L)'
;MLWVLPWCPVAKTIQIRDVPDDVHRTLRTRAAAAGVSLSDYVLGEIERVAARPALADVLARAGGRGGGVARGSIVEAVRADRERT
;
A
#
# COMPACT_ATOMS: atom_id res chain seq x y z
N MET A 1 36.93 21.13 -15.22
CA MET A 1 37.15 20.32 -14.01
C MET A 1 36.00 20.56 -13.04
N LEU A 2 34.89 19.84 -13.22
CA LEU A 2 33.75 19.83 -12.30
C LEU A 2 32.96 18.55 -12.62
N TRP A 3 33.40 17.44 -12.01
CA TRP A 3 32.64 16.20 -12.04
C TRP A 3 31.48 16.35 -11.06
N VAL A 4 30.28 16.55 -11.60
CA VAL A 4 29.03 16.40 -10.84
C VAL A 4 28.86 14.89 -10.65
N LEU A 5 29.23 14.36 -9.49
CA LEU A 5 28.91 12.97 -9.17
C LEU A 5 27.38 12.87 -9.06
N PRO A 6 26.73 12.02 -9.87
CA PRO A 6 25.29 11.85 -9.80
C PRO A 6 24.95 11.26 -8.44
N TRP A 7 23.94 11.84 -7.80
CA TRP A 7 23.28 11.33 -6.61
C TRP A 7 23.11 9.81 -6.74
N CYS A 8 23.92 9.04 -6.00
CA CYS A 8 23.65 7.62 -5.83
C CYS A 8 22.57 7.55 -4.74
N PRO A 9 21.34 7.12 -5.04
CA PRO A 9 20.34 6.93 -4.00
C PRO A 9 20.87 5.85 -3.06
N VAL A 10 21.29 6.26 -1.87
CA VAL A 10 21.80 5.35 -0.85
C VAL A 10 20.67 4.40 -0.46
N ALA A 11 20.82 3.14 -0.83
CA ALA A 11 19.93 2.07 -0.38
C ALA A 11 19.83 2.15 1.15
N LYS A 12 18.59 2.19 1.66
CA LYS A 12 18.33 2.26 3.10
C LYS A 12 18.22 0.82 3.63
N THR A 13 19.03 0.51 4.64
CA THR A 13 19.01 -0.81 5.28
C THR A 13 18.16 -0.74 6.55
N ILE A 14 17.25 -1.70 6.71
CA ILE A 14 16.47 -1.90 7.93
C ILE A 14 16.93 -3.19 8.59
N GLN A 15 17.25 -3.13 9.89
CA GLN A 15 17.55 -4.31 10.70
C GLN A 15 16.41 -4.56 11.68
N ILE A 16 15.82 -5.76 11.62
CA ILE A 16 14.78 -6.20 12.55
C ILE A 16 15.45 -7.12 13.58
N ARG A 17 15.31 -6.78 14.86
CA ARG A 17 15.91 -7.52 15.99
C ARG A 17 14.86 -8.33 16.72
N ASP A 18 15.31 -9.33 17.47
CA ASP A 18 14.49 -10.12 18.38
C ASP A 18 13.29 -10.81 17.71
N VAL A 19 13.50 -11.28 16.48
CA VAL A 19 12.47 -12.02 15.73
C VAL A 19 12.27 -13.39 16.38
N PRO A 20 11.05 -13.74 16.83
CA PRO A 20 10.77 -15.06 17.37
C PRO A 20 11.13 -16.18 16.38
N ASP A 21 11.67 -17.29 16.89
CA ASP A 21 12.19 -18.40 16.06
C ASP A 21 11.11 -19.00 15.14
N ASP A 22 9.88 -19.10 15.63
CA ASP A 22 8.73 -19.61 14.89
C ASP A 22 8.36 -18.69 13.72
N VAL A 23 8.40 -17.37 13.93
CA VAL A 23 8.18 -16.35 12.90
C VAL A 23 9.28 -16.44 11.85
N HIS A 24 10.54 -16.44 12.27
CA HIS A 24 11.68 -16.53 11.37
C HIS A 24 11.65 -17.81 10.53
N ARG A 25 11.33 -18.97 11.15
CA ARG A 25 11.17 -20.25 10.44
C ARG A 25 10.06 -20.16 9.39
N THR A 26 8.91 -19.62 9.76
CA THR A 26 7.76 -19.48 8.86
C THR A 26 8.10 -18.61 7.65
N LEU A 27 8.74 -17.46 7.88
CA LEU A 27 9.16 -16.57 6.79
C LEU A 27 10.20 -17.23 5.89
N ARG A 28 11.16 -17.97 6.45
CA ARG A 28 12.15 -18.73 5.67
C ARG A 28 11.49 -19.79 4.79
N THR A 29 10.52 -20.54 5.30
CA THR A 29 9.77 -21.52 4.51
C THR A 29 9.02 -20.85 3.36
N ARG A 30 8.36 -19.71 3.61
CA ARG A 30 7.63 -18.97 2.57
C ARG A 30 8.57 -18.38 1.51
N ALA A 31 9.71 -17.82 1.92
CA ALA A 31 10.73 -17.30 1.00
C ALA A 31 11.26 -18.42 0.08
N ALA A 32 11.56 -19.60 0.64
CA ALA A 32 11.99 -20.75 -0.13
C ALA A 32 10.90 -21.23 -1.11
N ALA A 33 9.64 -21.27 -0.68
CA ALA A 33 8.51 -21.62 -1.55
C ALA A 33 8.31 -20.62 -2.71
N ALA A 34 8.64 -19.34 -2.48
CA ALA A 34 8.60 -18.30 -3.49
C ALA A 34 9.88 -18.21 -4.35
N GLY A 35 10.92 -19.00 -4.06
CA GLY A 35 12.18 -19.01 -4.80
C GLY A 35 13.02 -17.75 -4.62
N VAL A 36 12.84 -17.00 -3.53
CA VAL A 36 13.55 -15.74 -3.25
C VAL A 36 14.32 -15.82 -1.92
N SER A 37 15.25 -14.89 -1.71
CA SER A 37 15.93 -14.79 -0.42
C SER A 37 14.96 -14.35 0.68
N LEU A 38 15.28 -14.65 1.95
CA LEU A 38 14.47 -14.19 3.09
C LEU A 38 14.38 -12.66 3.15
N SER A 39 15.49 -11.98 2.86
CA SER A 39 15.54 -10.51 2.84
C SER A 39 14.62 -9.92 1.77
N ASP A 40 14.65 -10.47 0.56
CA ASP A 40 13.79 -10.01 -0.54
C ASP A 40 12.32 -10.30 -0.26
N TYR A 41 12.02 -11.48 0.30
CA TYR A 41 10.67 -11.85 0.71
C TYR A 41 10.11 -10.86 1.75
N VAL A 42 10.89 -10.55 2.80
CA VAL A 42 10.48 -9.62 3.86
C VAL A 42 10.38 -8.19 3.33
N LEU A 43 11.30 -7.76 2.47
CA LEU A 43 11.21 -6.45 1.82
C LEU A 43 9.91 -6.30 1.05
N GLY A 44 9.52 -7.31 0.26
CA GLY A 44 8.25 -7.30 -0.47
C GLY A 44 7.02 -7.22 0.46
N GLU A 45 7.04 -7.89 1.62
CA GLU A 45 5.97 -7.74 2.60
C GLU A 45 5.92 -6.33 3.20
N ILE A 46 7.07 -5.73 3.52
CA ILE A 46 7.16 -4.35 4.03
C ILE A 46 6.66 -3.35 2.97
N GLU A 47 7.02 -3.53 1.71
CA GLU A 47 6.54 -2.70 0.61
C GLU A 47 5.03 -2.80 0.44
N ARG A 48 4.44 -3.99 0.55
CA ARG A 48 2.97 -4.16 0.50
C ARG A 48 2.28 -3.45 1.67
N VAL A 49 2.89 -3.47 2.85
CA VAL A 49 2.38 -2.74 4.01
C VAL A 49 2.48 -1.23 3.77
N ALA A 50 3.60 -0.73 3.24
CA ALA A 50 3.82 0.69 2.95
C ALA A 50 2.97 1.21 1.79
N ALA A 51 2.67 0.37 0.79
CA ALA A 51 1.85 0.72 -0.37
C ALA A 51 0.38 0.94 -0.01
N ARG A 52 -0.08 0.37 1.12
CA ARG A 52 -1.42 0.65 1.63
C ARG A 52 -1.40 1.99 2.35
N PRO A 53 -2.08 3.03 1.84
CA PRO A 53 -2.21 4.27 2.59
C PRO A 53 -2.85 3.96 3.94
N ALA A 54 -2.36 4.58 5.01
CA ALA A 54 -2.97 4.42 6.31
C ALA A 54 -4.46 4.77 6.18
N LEU A 55 -5.34 4.02 6.87
CA LEU A 55 -6.77 4.27 6.82
C LEU A 55 -7.11 5.74 7.13
N ALA A 56 -6.33 6.36 8.03
CA ALA A 56 -6.39 7.79 8.33
C ALA A 56 -6.13 8.67 7.10
N ASP A 57 -5.17 8.35 6.24
CA ASP A 57 -4.86 9.08 5.01
C ASP A 57 -5.94 8.88 3.94
N VAL A 58 -6.57 7.70 3.92
CA VAL A 58 -7.73 7.44 3.05
C VAL A 58 -8.93 8.27 3.50
N LEU A 59 -9.20 8.32 4.82
CA LEU A 59 -10.29 9.10 5.40
C LEU A 59 -10.05 10.61 5.26
N ALA A 60 -8.81 11.09 5.46
CA ALA A 60 -8.44 12.48 5.22
C ALA A 60 -8.63 12.87 3.74
N ARG A 61 -8.22 11.99 2.80
CA ARG A 61 -8.50 12.19 1.37
C ARG A 61 -9.99 12.14 1.04
N ALA A 62 -10.77 11.30 1.73
CA ALA A 62 -12.22 11.24 1.55
C ALA A 62 -12.92 12.51 2.08
N GLY A 63 -12.48 13.04 3.21
CA GLY A 63 -13.00 14.29 3.77
C GLY A 63 -12.69 15.53 2.91
N GLY A 64 -11.61 15.50 2.13
CA GLY A 64 -11.26 16.57 1.18
C GLY A 64 -12.02 16.53 -0.15
N ARG A 65 -12.70 15.42 -0.47
CA ARG A 65 -13.61 15.39 -1.63
C ARG A 65 -14.92 16.06 -1.20
N GLY A 66 -15.05 17.35 -1.49
CA GLY A 66 -16.35 18.03 -1.57
C GLY A 66 -17.22 17.50 -2.73
N GLY A 67 -17.26 16.18 -2.91
CA GLY A 67 -17.84 15.48 -4.06
C GLY A 67 -18.77 14.38 -3.58
N GLY A 68 -19.72 14.72 -2.72
CA GLY A 68 -20.93 13.92 -2.60
C GLY A 68 -21.82 14.22 -3.81
N VAL A 69 -22.38 13.19 -4.44
CA VAL A 69 -23.44 13.38 -5.45
C VAL A 69 -24.58 14.13 -4.77
N ALA A 70 -25.03 15.23 -5.37
CA ALA A 70 -26.13 16.02 -4.82
C ALA A 70 -27.34 15.11 -4.61
N ARG A 71 -27.97 15.21 -3.44
CA ARG A 71 -29.11 14.34 -3.08
C ARG A 71 -30.22 14.37 -4.14
N GLY A 72 -30.41 15.50 -4.83
CA GLY A 72 -31.34 15.65 -5.94
C GLY A 72 -31.03 14.75 -7.14
N SER A 73 -29.77 14.66 -7.57
CA SER A 73 -29.39 13.81 -8.71
C SER A 73 -29.45 12.32 -8.38
N ILE A 74 -29.27 11.94 -7.11
CA ILE A 74 -29.53 10.57 -6.65
C ILE A 74 -31.02 10.23 -6.79
N VAL A 75 -31.91 11.13 -6.34
CA VAL A 75 -33.36 10.91 -6.43
C VAL A 75 -33.84 10.89 -7.87
N GLU A 76 -33.29 11.74 -8.73
CA GLU A 76 -33.62 11.82 -10.15
C GLU A 76 -33.19 10.53 -10.89
N ALA A 77 -31.98 10.04 -10.63
CA ALA A 77 -31.50 8.77 -11.19
C ALA A 77 -32.41 7.59 -10.79
N VAL A 78 -32.87 7.54 -9.54
CA VAL A 78 -33.79 6.49 -9.05
C VAL A 78 -35.18 6.62 -9.68
N ARG A 79 -35.68 7.84 -9.92
CA ARG A 79 -36.97 8.05 -10.60
C ARG A 79 -36.91 7.62 -12.06
N ALA A 80 -35.87 8.04 -12.78
CA ALA A 80 -35.68 7.69 -14.18
C ALA A 80 -35.54 6.18 -14.42
N ASP A 81 -35.03 5.43 -13.44
CA ASP A 81 -34.98 3.96 -13.49
C ASP A 81 -36.37 3.31 -13.33
N ARG A 82 -37.19 3.87 -12.44
CA ARG A 82 -38.57 3.40 -12.21
C ARG A 82 -39.52 3.70 -13.36
N GLU A 83 -39.30 4.80 -14.08
CA GLU A 83 -40.11 5.17 -15.25
C GLU A 83 -39.77 4.34 -16.49
N ARG A 84 -38.66 3.58 -16.46
CA ARG A 84 -38.23 2.68 -17.53
C ARG A 84 -38.78 1.25 -17.38
N THR A 85 -39.38 0.92 -16.23
CA THR A 85 -40.01 -0.38 -15.93
C THR A 85 -41.52 -0.27 -16.05
#